data_AF-A0A8I1T407-F1
#
_entry.id   AF-A0A8I1T407-F1
#
_cell.length_a   1.000
_cell.length_b   1.000
_cell.length_c   1.000
_cell.angle_alpha   90.00
_cell.angle_beta   90.00
_cell.angle_gamma   90.00
#
_symmetry.space_group_name_H-M   'P 1'
#
loop_
_entity.id
_entity.type
_entity.pdbx_description
1 polymer ?
#
loop_
_entity_poly.entity_id
_entity_poly.type
_entity_poly.pdbx_seq_one_letter_code
_entity_poly.pdbx_strand_id
1 'polypeptide(L)'
;MISIPFGHALVSRGDLPIPPWLFAWGAAVVLIVSFFALASAWRKPRLEDPEYRPIVPRFSSIVNSRVAQVLFGAIGLALFVLVIHAGLAGTEAPDRNFSLTFVFVTVWLGFPVVSVLLGNVFPAFSPWRAIGRTAGWILRRILGVNVRHLAYPERLGKWPAAAGLVAFVWLEIIYGATGAAVTLSPDVVVQATIAYSVYTLAMMALFGVDKWNSRGEFFSVYFGMFASLSPFENVEGKLQRRRWLSGATSWAAVPGSLAVVVASIGVTTFDGAQEGTLKAPIEWLQERIGDLGFAATISVRAGDTVFLLVTIGFVALIYLLGVRGMTRVASAPSFSVLRSRFAHTLIPIALAYLVAHYFSLFVFQEQAQFTYLLSDPLGSGANLFGTANSGIDYTLIGPELVWYVQVGVLVAGHVTGLVLAHDRAVLIWSDYRLAARSQYWMLVVMLCFTSLGLFLLSVANQ
;
A
#
# COMPACT_ATOMS: atom_id res chain seq x y z
N MET A 1 27.66 18.17 12.04
CA MET A 1 26.20 17.95 11.99
C MET A 1 25.92 17.15 10.73
N ILE A 2 25.69 15.85 10.88
CA ILE A 2 25.34 14.96 9.76
C ILE A 2 23.84 15.12 9.57
N SER A 3 23.44 15.77 8.48
CA SER A 3 22.04 15.86 8.06
C SER A 3 21.59 14.48 7.56
N ILE A 4 20.75 13.81 8.35
CA ILE A 4 20.08 12.57 7.95
C ILE A 4 18.96 12.96 6.97
N PRO A 5 18.83 12.30 5.79
CA PRO A 5 17.76 12.60 4.84
C PRO A 5 16.40 12.25 5.44
N PHE A 6 15.40 13.10 5.19
CA PHE A 6 14.08 13.09 5.83
C PHE A 6 12.99 12.31 5.07
N GLY A 7 13.35 11.70 3.93
CA GLY A 7 12.52 10.69 3.27
C GLY A 7 12.74 9.31 3.89
N HIS A 8 11.69 8.51 3.97
CA HIS A 8 11.72 7.14 4.48
C HIS A 8 12.64 6.18 3.68
N ALA A 9 13.26 6.63 2.60
CA ALA A 9 14.45 5.96 2.06
C ALA A 9 15.64 6.26 2.98
N LEU A 10 15.95 5.35 3.91
CA LEU A 10 17.29 5.30 4.51
C LEU A 10 18.29 4.98 3.38
N VAL A 11 18.83 6.03 2.78
CA VAL A 11 19.81 5.96 1.70
C VAL A 11 21.14 5.59 2.31
N SER A 12 21.48 4.30 2.25
CA SER A 12 22.88 3.90 2.31
C SER A 12 23.52 4.35 1.01
N ARG A 13 24.00 5.60 0.97
CA ARG A 13 24.63 6.20 -0.23
C ARG A 13 25.83 5.35 -0.64
N GLY A 14 25.81 4.88 -1.88
CA GLY A 14 26.91 4.17 -2.53
C GLY A 14 26.83 4.38 -4.02
N ASP A 15 27.97 4.43 -4.70
CA ASP A 15 28.01 4.57 -6.16
C ASP A 15 27.23 3.43 -6.81
N LEU A 16 26.34 3.76 -7.75
CA LEU A 16 25.56 2.77 -8.47
C LEU A 16 26.50 1.84 -9.25
N PRO A 17 26.35 0.50 -9.14
CA PRO A 17 27.25 -0.44 -9.81
C PRO A 17 27.15 -0.36 -11.34
N ILE A 18 26.08 0.23 -11.88
CA ILE A 18 25.80 0.35 -13.32
C ILE A 18 25.26 1.76 -13.62
N PRO A 19 25.69 2.42 -14.72
CA PRO A 19 25.13 3.71 -15.13
C PRO A 19 23.60 3.68 -15.29
N PRO A 20 22.86 4.66 -14.73
CA PRO A 20 21.39 4.69 -14.77
C PRO A 20 20.78 4.56 -16.17
N TRP A 21 21.44 5.12 -17.18
CA TRP A 21 20.95 5.08 -18.56
C TRP A 21 20.94 3.65 -19.13
N LEU A 22 22.02 2.87 -18.93
CA LEU A 22 22.15 1.50 -19.46
C LEU A 22 21.04 0.61 -18.88
N PHE A 23 20.68 0.94 -17.66
CA PHE A 23 19.67 0.25 -16.91
C PHE A 23 18.25 0.57 -17.34
N ALA A 24 17.94 1.86 -17.57
CA ALA A 24 16.68 2.28 -18.17
C ALA A 24 16.44 1.59 -19.53
N TRP A 25 17.50 1.45 -20.33
CA TRP A 25 17.47 0.66 -21.56
C TRP A 25 17.17 -0.83 -21.29
N GLY A 26 17.86 -1.45 -20.33
CA GLY A 26 17.62 -2.85 -19.96
C GLY A 26 16.17 -3.10 -19.52
N ALA A 27 15.62 -2.26 -18.65
CA ALA A 27 14.24 -2.35 -18.20
C ALA A 27 13.24 -2.17 -19.35
N ALA A 28 13.48 -1.18 -20.23
CA ALA A 28 12.64 -0.96 -21.41
C ALA A 28 12.67 -2.17 -22.35
N VAL A 29 13.84 -2.74 -22.61
CA VAL A 29 13.99 -3.96 -23.44
C VAL A 29 13.25 -5.13 -22.82
N VAL A 30 13.37 -5.37 -21.51
CA VAL A 30 12.64 -6.44 -20.82
C VAL A 30 11.13 -6.28 -20.98
N LEU A 31 10.60 -5.06 -20.86
CA LEU A 31 9.16 -4.80 -21.03
C LEU A 31 8.70 -5.01 -22.47
N ILE A 32 9.47 -4.54 -23.44
CA ILE A 32 9.16 -4.70 -24.87
C ILE A 32 9.20 -6.19 -25.25
N VAL A 33 10.22 -6.92 -24.83
CA VAL A 33 10.34 -8.37 -25.10
C VAL A 33 9.22 -9.14 -24.40
N SER A 34 8.92 -8.82 -23.14
CA SER A 34 7.80 -9.42 -22.40
C SER A 34 6.47 -9.16 -23.09
N PHE A 35 6.26 -7.96 -23.62
CA PHE A 35 5.07 -7.61 -24.41
C PHE A 35 4.93 -8.51 -25.63
N PHE A 36 5.98 -8.65 -26.45
CA PHE A 36 5.91 -9.47 -27.67
C PHE A 36 5.78 -10.97 -27.35
N ALA A 37 6.40 -11.43 -26.27
CA ALA A 37 6.25 -12.79 -25.77
C ALA A 37 4.80 -13.07 -25.32
N LEU A 38 4.21 -12.19 -24.52
CA LEU A 38 2.83 -12.30 -24.05
C LEU A 38 1.85 -12.22 -25.20
N ALA A 39 2.04 -11.25 -26.09
CA ALA A 39 1.28 -11.18 -27.32
C ALA A 39 1.36 -12.55 -28.01
N SER A 40 2.53 -13.03 -28.43
CA SER A 40 2.60 -14.23 -29.28
C SER A 40 2.06 -15.52 -28.63
N ALA A 41 2.34 -15.74 -27.34
CA ALA A 41 2.08 -16.98 -26.63
C ALA A 41 0.75 -17.04 -25.86
N TRP A 42 0.20 -15.89 -25.42
CA TRP A 42 -0.96 -15.83 -24.54
C TRP A 42 -2.22 -15.40 -25.30
N ARG A 43 -2.90 -16.37 -25.93
CA ARG A 43 -4.02 -16.11 -26.86
C ARG A 43 -5.42 -16.29 -26.28
N LYS A 44 -5.55 -16.73 -25.04
CA LYS A 44 -6.83 -16.93 -24.34
C LYS A 44 -6.73 -16.37 -22.92
N PRO A 45 -7.81 -15.81 -22.36
CA PRO A 45 -7.81 -15.39 -20.97
C PRO A 45 -7.61 -16.60 -20.05
N ARG A 46 -6.77 -16.46 -19.03
CA ARG A 46 -6.39 -17.53 -18.09
C ARG A 46 -6.59 -17.13 -16.63
N LEU A 47 -6.78 -15.84 -16.34
CA LEU A 47 -6.84 -15.30 -14.97
C LEU A 47 -8.21 -14.71 -14.60
N GLU A 48 -9.14 -14.63 -15.56
CA GLU A 48 -10.48 -14.04 -15.37
C GLU A 48 -11.45 -14.95 -14.59
N ASP A 49 -11.33 -16.27 -14.74
CA ASP A 49 -12.15 -17.26 -14.06
C ASP A 49 -11.31 -18.02 -13.02
N PRO A 50 -11.28 -17.58 -11.75
CA PRO A 50 -10.51 -18.25 -10.72
C PRO A 50 -11.12 -19.62 -10.40
N GLU A 51 -10.42 -20.69 -10.78
CA GLU A 51 -10.68 -22.03 -10.27
C GLU A 51 -10.18 -22.13 -8.82
N TYR A 52 -11.11 -22.27 -7.88
CA TYR A 52 -10.79 -22.47 -6.47
C TYR A 52 -10.59 -23.95 -6.15
N ARG A 53 -9.50 -24.26 -5.46
CA ARG A 53 -9.19 -25.59 -4.94
C ARG A 53 -9.09 -25.52 -3.42
N PRO A 54 -9.82 -26.35 -2.67
CA PRO A 54 -9.75 -26.33 -1.21
C PRO A 54 -8.33 -26.68 -0.74
N ILE A 55 -7.82 -25.92 0.23
CA ILE A 55 -6.61 -26.30 0.96
C ILE A 55 -7.00 -27.38 1.99
N VAL A 56 -6.04 -28.23 2.38
CA VAL A 56 -6.20 -29.33 3.34
C VAL A 56 -7.27 -29.00 4.40
N PRO A 57 -8.44 -29.69 4.40
CA PRO A 57 -9.61 -29.25 5.15
C PRO A 57 -9.37 -29.01 6.64
N ARG A 58 -8.47 -29.80 7.24
CA ARG A 58 -8.09 -29.67 8.67
C ARG A 58 -7.38 -28.36 8.98
N PHE A 59 -6.44 -27.94 8.13
CA PHE A 59 -5.71 -26.67 8.34
C PHE A 59 -6.66 -25.49 8.19
N SER A 60 -7.50 -25.53 7.15
CA SER A 60 -8.54 -24.54 6.90
C SER A 60 -9.53 -24.43 8.07
N SER A 61 -9.96 -25.56 8.65
CA SER A 61 -10.89 -25.54 9.79
C SER A 61 -10.25 -25.02 11.08
N ILE A 62 -8.96 -25.27 11.31
CA ILE A 62 -8.25 -24.80 12.50
C ILE A 62 -8.10 -23.27 12.45
N VAL A 63 -7.57 -22.73 11.36
CA VAL A 63 -7.33 -21.29 11.20
C VAL A 63 -8.64 -20.49 11.18
N ASN A 64 -9.72 -21.08 10.64
CA ASN A 64 -11.05 -20.46 10.60
C ASN A 64 -11.93 -20.84 11.80
N SER A 65 -11.39 -21.58 12.78
CA SER A 65 -12.14 -21.91 13.99
C SER A 65 -12.48 -20.65 14.78
N ARG A 66 -13.61 -20.66 15.48
CA ARG A 66 -14.01 -19.52 16.33
C ARG A 66 -12.93 -19.20 17.37
N VAL A 67 -12.26 -20.21 17.91
CA VAL A 67 -11.17 -20.05 18.88
C VAL A 67 -10.00 -19.32 18.23
N ALA A 68 -9.53 -19.76 17.05
CA ALA A 68 -8.43 -19.10 16.35
C ALA A 68 -8.77 -17.64 16.01
N GLN A 69 -10.00 -17.38 15.53
CA GLN A 69 -10.44 -16.01 15.20
C GLN A 69 -10.51 -15.11 16.45
N VAL A 70 -10.91 -15.65 17.61
CA VAL A 70 -10.86 -14.91 18.88
C VAL A 70 -9.42 -14.66 19.33
N LEU A 71 -8.54 -15.65 19.22
CA LEU A 71 -7.13 -15.51 19.57
C LEU A 71 -6.41 -14.47 18.68
N PHE A 72 -6.58 -14.53 17.37
CA PHE A 72 -6.00 -13.55 16.45
C PHE A 72 -6.56 -12.15 16.70
N GLY A 73 -7.87 -12.03 16.95
CA GLY A 73 -8.49 -10.76 17.31
C GLY A 73 -7.98 -10.21 18.65
N ALA A 74 -7.73 -11.08 19.63
CA ALA A 74 -7.18 -10.70 20.93
C ALA A 74 -5.71 -10.25 20.81
N ILE A 75 -4.89 -10.94 20.00
CA ILE A 75 -3.52 -10.51 19.69
C ILE A 75 -3.53 -9.13 19.02
N GLY A 76 -4.37 -8.95 18.01
CA GLY A 76 -4.53 -7.67 17.33
C GLY A 76 -4.95 -6.53 18.28
N LEU A 77 -5.90 -6.81 19.17
CA LEU A 77 -6.34 -5.85 20.18
C LEU A 77 -5.25 -5.56 21.23
N ALA A 78 -4.49 -6.57 21.68
CA ALA A 78 -3.40 -6.39 22.62
C ALA A 78 -2.28 -5.52 22.03
N LEU A 79 -1.89 -5.78 20.78
CA LEU A 79 -0.91 -4.96 20.06
C LEU A 79 -1.42 -3.54 19.84
N PHE A 80 -2.71 -3.37 19.53
CA PHE A 80 -3.33 -2.06 19.41
C PHE A 80 -3.31 -1.27 20.74
N VAL A 81 -3.61 -1.92 21.87
CA VAL A 81 -3.50 -1.30 23.20
C VAL A 81 -2.04 -0.95 23.52
N LEU A 82 -1.10 -1.82 23.16
CA LEU A 82 0.33 -1.55 23.34
C LEU A 82 0.78 -0.32 22.53
N VAL A 83 0.33 -0.16 21.28
CA VAL A 83 0.60 1.04 20.47
C VAL A 83 0.08 2.30 21.15
N ILE A 84 -1.13 2.29 21.71
CA ILE A 84 -1.66 3.46 22.43
C ILE A 84 -0.84 3.71 23.70
N HIS A 85 -0.51 2.65 24.45
CA HIS A 85 0.21 2.78 25.71
C HIS A 85 1.65 3.28 25.52
N ALA A 86 2.38 2.71 24.55
CA ALA A 86 3.73 3.13 24.20
C ALA A 86 3.77 4.52 23.55
N GLY A 87 2.69 4.95 22.91
CA GLY A 87 2.58 6.31 22.40
C GLY A 87 2.37 7.35 23.50
N LEU A 88 1.64 7.01 24.58
CA LEU A 88 1.33 7.92 25.70
C LEU A 88 2.39 7.92 26.80
N ALA A 89 2.97 6.75 27.09
CA ALA A 89 3.86 6.54 28.23
C ALA A 89 5.26 6.10 27.83
N GLY A 90 5.50 5.88 26.53
CA GLY A 90 6.82 5.53 26.02
C GLY A 90 7.70 6.76 25.76
N THR A 91 8.91 6.49 25.26
CA THR A 91 9.90 7.52 24.92
C THR A 91 9.40 8.49 23.84
N GLU A 92 9.72 9.78 23.96
CA GLU A 92 9.45 10.76 22.91
C GLU A 92 10.38 10.63 21.70
N ALA A 93 11.55 10.00 21.88
CA ALA A 93 12.50 9.76 20.79
C ALA A 93 11.88 8.86 19.70
N PRO A 94 11.63 9.35 18.47
CA PRO A 94 10.90 8.63 17.43
C PRO A 94 11.53 7.28 17.04
N ASP A 95 12.85 7.21 17.02
CA ASP A 95 13.66 6.02 16.68
C ASP A 95 13.65 4.92 17.76
N ARG A 96 13.18 5.26 18.97
CA ARG A 96 13.08 4.35 20.12
C ARG A 96 11.64 4.12 20.56
N ASN A 97 10.66 4.71 19.90
CA ASN A 97 9.26 4.56 20.25
C ASN A 97 8.63 3.40 19.47
N PHE A 98 8.15 2.39 20.19
CA PHE A 98 7.51 1.21 19.62
C PHE A 98 6.35 1.56 18.68
N SER A 99 5.52 2.54 19.03
CA SER A 99 4.28 2.85 18.32
C SER A 99 4.52 3.39 16.92
N LEU A 100 5.55 4.21 16.74
CA LEU A 100 5.88 4.78 15.43
C LEU A 100 6.33 3.68 14.47
N THR A 101 7.37 2.94 14.84
CA THR A 101 7.90 1.86 14.00
C THR A 101 6.84 0.79 13.74
N PHE A 102 6.08 0.40 14.77
CA PHE A 102 5.06 -0.63 14.59
C PHE A 102 3.95 -0.20 13.63
N VAL A 103 3.45 1.03 13.71
CA VAL A 103 2.35 1.50 12.84
C VAL A 103 2.84 1.77 11.41
N PHE A 104 3.91 2.54 11.25
CA PHE A 104 4.36 3.04 9.95
C PHE A 104 5.32 2.10 9.20
N VAL A 105 5.96 1.16 9.91
CA VAL A 105 6.83 0.15 9.28
C VAL A 105 6.15 -1.21 9.33
N THR A 106 5.93 -1.76 10.52
CA THR A 106 5.50 -3.16 10.65
C THR A 106 4.09 -3.39 10.13
N VAL A 107 3.15 -2.50 10.46
CA VAL A 107 1.78 -2.60 9.97
C VAL A 107 1.68 -2.13 8.53
N TRP A 108 2.10 -0.90 8.25
CA TRP A 108 1.94 -0.28 6.93
C TRP A 108 2.72 -1.00 5.81
N LEU A 109 3.98 -1.38 6.03
CA LEU A 109 4.84 -2.03 5.02
C LEU A 109 4.83 -3.56 5.12
N GLY A 110 4.71 -4.09 6.34
CA GLY A 110 4.73 -5.55 6.56
C GLY A 110 3.47 -6.25 6.06
N PHE A 111 2.27 -5.73 6.34
CA PHE A 111 1.03 -6.38 5.91
C PHE A 111 0.87 -6.50 4.39
N PRO A 112 1.27 -5.54 3.54
CA PRO A 112 1.30 -5.72 2.09
C PRO A 112 2.09 -6.96 1.66
N VAL A 113 3.32 -7.12 2.18
CA VAL A 113 4.19 -8.28 1.86
C VAL A 113 3.54 -9.58 2.32
N VAL A 114 3.08 -9.62 3.57
CA VAL A 114 2.38 -10.79 4.12
C VAL A 114 1.10 -11.09 3.34
N SER A 115 0.36 -10.07 2.91
CA SER A 115 -0.90 -10.22 2.18
C SER A 115 -0.71 -10.85 0.82
N VAL A 116 0.35 -10.50 0.10
CA VAL A 116 0.68 -11.11 -1.20
C VAL A 116 1.03 -12.59 -1.02
N LEU A 117 1.76 -12.92 0.05
CA LEU A 117 2.25 -14.28 0.29
C LEU A 117 1.17 -15.20 0.86
N LEU A 118 0.35 -14.72 1.80
CA LEU A 118 -0.57 -15.54 2.60
C LEU A 118 -2.06 -15.25 2.36
N GLY A 119 -2.39 -14.23 1.56
CA GLY A 119 -3.76 -13.77 1.33
C GLY A 119 -4.22 -12.77 2.37
N ASN A 120 -5.54 -12.55 2.47
CA ASN A 120 -6.09 -11.47 3.29
C ASN A 120 -6.07 -11.81 4.80
N VAL A 121 -4.92 -11.61 5.46
CA VAL A 121 -4.69 -11.97 6.87
C VAL A 121 -5.15 -10.89 7.85
N PHE A 122 -5.09 -9.61 7.47
CA PHE A 122 -5.38 -8.48 8.37
C PHE A 122 -6.75 -8.55 9.05
N PRO A 123 -7.85 -8.98 8.39
CA PRO A 123 -9.14 -9.11 9.04
C PRO A 123 -9.12 -10.02 10.29
N ALA A 124 -8.21 -10.99 10.38
CA ALA A 124 -8.09 -11.83 11.58
C ALA A 124 -7.48 -11.06 12.77
N PHE A 125 -6.58 -10.13 12.51
CA PHE A 125 -5.86 -9.33 13.51
C PHE A 125 -6.40 -7.90 13.67
N SER A 126 -7.46 -7.52 12.94
CA SER A 126 -8.01 -6.18 12.99
C SER A 126 -8.62 -5.90 14.38
N PRO A 127 -8.07 -4.94 15.15
CA PRO A 127 -8.59 -4.60 16.47
C PRO A 127 -10.03 -4.08 16.38
N TRP A 128 -10.33 -3.27 15.36
CA TRP A 128 -11.66 -2.72 15.15
C TRP A 128 -12.69 -3.80 14.82
N ARG A 129 -12.33 -4.79 14.01
CA ARG A 129 -13.21 -5.92 13.69
C ARG A 129 -13.45 -6.80 14.91
N ALA A 130 -12.43 -7.01 15.76
CA ALA A 130 -12.56 -7.73 17.02
C ALA A 130 -13.51 -7.00 17.99
N ILE A 131 -13.33 -5.68 18.17
CA ILE A 131 -14.20 -4.84 19.00
C ILE A 131 -15.64 -4.83 18.46
N GLY A 132 -15.83 -4.54 17.17
CA GLY A 132 -17.16 -4.44 16.56
C GLY A 132 -17.95 -5.75 16.61
N ARG A 133 -17.30 -6.89 16.37
CA ARG A 133 -17.94 -8.22 16.49
C ARG A 133 -18.28 -8.57 17.93
N THR A 134 -17.40 -8.24 18.87
CA THR A 134 -17.64 -8.49 20.30
C THR A 134 -18.79 -7.63 20.81
N ALA A 135 -18.80 -6.33 20.48
CA ALA A 135 -19.90 -5.43 20.82
C ALA A 135 -21.24 -5.90 20.22
N GLY A 136 -21.25 -6.29 18.95
CA GLY A 136 -22.45 -6.85 18.30
C GLY A 136 -22.92 -8.17 18.93
N TRP A 137 -21.99 -9.02 19.38
CA TRP A 137 -22.32 -10.25 20.11
C TRP A 137 -22.93 -9.96 21.48
N ILE A 138 -22.36 -9.02 22.25
CA ILE A 138 -22.88 -8.58 23.56
C ILE A 138 -24.29 -8.02 23.40
N LEU A 139 -24.49 -7.08 22.47
CA LEU A 139 -25.80 -6.45 22.22
C LEU A 139 -26.87 -7.49 21.90
N ARG A 140 -26.56 -8.46 21.03
CA ARG A 140 -27.53 -9.49 20.63
C ARG A 140 -27.79 -10.55 21.70
N ARG A 141 -26.75 -11.01 22.40
CA ARG A 141 -26.85 -12.18 23.30
C ARG A 141 -27.14 -11.81 24.74
N ILE A 142 -26.65 -10.68 25.22
CA ILE A 142 -26.80 -10.24 26.60
C ILE A 142 -27.96 -9.24 26.69
N LEU A 143 -28.02 -8.27 25.78
CA LEU A 143 -29.00 -7.19 25.84
C LEU A 143 -30.26 -7.44 24.97
N GLY A 144 -30.27 -8.48 24.14
CA GLY A 144 -31.38 -8.78 23.23
C GLY A 144 -31.62 -7.72 22.14
N VAL A 145 -30.69 -6.78 21.96
CA VAL A 145 -30.81 -5.68 21.00
C VAL A 145 -30.28 -6.12 19.65
N ASN A 146 -31.14 -6.08 18.63
CA ASN A 146 -30.75 -6.31 17.25
C ASN A 146 -30.56 -4.97 16.52
N VAL A 147 -29.31 -4.53 16.40
CA VAL A 147 -28.98 -3.28 15.70
C VAL A 147 -29.24 -3.44 14.21
N ARG A 148 -30.14 -2.61 13.66
CA ARG A 148 -30.39 -2.53 12.22
C ARG A 148 -29.37 -1.57 11.60
N HIS A 149 -28.54 -2.09 10.70
CA HIS A 149 -27.58 -1.28 9.96
C HIS A 149 -28.24 -0.52 8.80
N LEU A 150 -27.72 0.67 8.50
CA LEU A 150 -28.03 1.44 7.31
C LEU A 150 -27.45 0.76 6.06
N ALA A 151 -28.12 0.94 4.93
CA ALA A 151 -27.59 0.51 3.65
C ALA A 151 -26.38 1.36 3.26
N TYR A 152 -25.23 0.72 3.01
CA TYR A 152 -24.04 1.43 2.55
C TYR A 152 -24.26 1.97 1.13
N PRO A 153 -24.01 3.26 0.87
CA PRO A 153 -24.17 3.83 -0.47
C PRO A 153 -23.18 3.20 -1.47
N GLU A 154 -23.66 2.44 -2.46
CA GLU A 154 -22.78 1.75 -3.43
C GLU A 154 -21.94 2.73 -4.27
N ARG A 155 -22.38 3.99 -4.42
CA ARG A 155 -21.60 5.06 -5.08
C ARG A 155 -20.31 5.39 -4.34
N LEU A 156 -20.31 5.30 -3.00
CA LEU A 156 -19.10 5.54 -2.20
C LEU A 156 -18.10 4.42 -2.41
N GLY A 157 -18.54 3.17 -2.60
CA GLY A 157 -17.66 2.04 -2.87
C GLY A 157 -16.44 2.03 -1.93
N LYS A 158 -15.24 2.17 -2.48
CA LYS A 158 -13.94 2.26 -1.76
C LYS A 158 -13.36 3.67 -1.66
N TRP A 159 -14.10 4.73 -2.01
CA TRP A 159 -13.64 6.10 -1.85
C TRP A 159 -13.24 6.47 -0.42
N PRO A 160 -13.97 6.06 0.64
CA PRO A 160 -13.53 6.35 2.01
C PRO A 160 -12.17 5.72 2.34
N ALA A 161 -11.87 4.53 1.81
CA ALA A 161 -10.57 3.90 1.98
C ALA A 161 -9.47 4.63 1.20
N ALA A 162 -9.75 5.14 0.01
CA ALA A 162 -8.80 5.97 -0.74
C ALA A 162 -8.47 7.27 0.01
N ALA A 163 -9.49 7.93 0.56
CA ALA A 163 -9.31 9.12 1.39
C ALA A 163 -8.53 8.81 2.68
N GLY A 164 -8.83 7.67 3.33
CA GLY A 164 -8.11 7.20 4.51
C GLY A 164 -6.64 6.91 4.22
N LEU A 165 -6.32 6.30 3.07
CA LEU A 165 -4.95 6.07 2.62
C LEU A 165 -4.18 7.39 2.45
N VAL A 166 -4.77 8.36 1.73
CA VAL A 166 -4.14 9.68 1.56
C VAL A 166 -3.98 10.39 2.90
N ALA A 167 -4.98 10.34 3.79
CA ALA A 167 -4.91 10.95 5.10
C ALA A 167 -3.84 10.31 6.01
N PHE A 168 -3.67 8.99 5.94
CA PHE A 168 -2.65 8.27 6.68
C PHE A 168 -1.24 8.72 6.27
N VAL A 169 -0.96 8.75 4.96
CA VAL A 169 0.35 9.19 4.47
C VAL A 169 0.54 10.70 4.61
N TRP A 170 -0.51 11.49 4.49
CA TRP A 170 -0.47 12.93 4.76
C TRP A 170 -0.10 13.22 6.22
N LEU A 171 -0.65 12.45 7.17
CA LEU A 171 -0.30 12.57 8.58
C LEU A 171 1.19 12.27 8.79
N GLU A 172 1.66 11.18 8.21
CA GLU A 172 3.05 10.74 8.33
C GLU A 172 4.04 11.76 7.74
N ILE A 173 3.85 12.11 6.47
CA ILE A 173 4.85 12.84 5.70
C ILE A 173 4.68 14.35 5.83
N ILE A 174 3.45 14.85 5.77
CA ILE A 174 3.18 16.29 5.67
C ILE A 174 2.93 16.89 7.05
N TYR A 175 2.11 16.26 7.87
CA TYR A 175 1.87 16.76 9.23
C TYR A 175 3.13 16.63 10.10
N GLY A 176 3.89 15.54 9.92
CA GLY A 176 5.18 15.31 10.58
C GLY A 176 6.28 16.30 10.16
N ALA A 177 6.16 16.95 9.00
CA ALA A 177 7.07 18.00 8.57
C ALA A 177 6.84 19.30 9.36
N THR A 178 7.74 19.61 10.29
CA THR A 178 7.73 20.86 11.07
C THR A 178 9.02 21.64 10.85
N GLY A 179 9.00 22.56 9.88
CA GLY A 179 10.17 23.36 9.52
C GLY A 179 11.27 22.47 8.92
N ALA A 180 12.46 22.45 9.54
CA ALA A 180 13.61 21.66 9.07
C ALA A 180 13.68 20.24 9.68
N ALA A 181 12.71 19.83 10.49
CA ALA A 181 12.65 18.50 11.10
C ALA A 181 11.36 17.78 10.72
N VAL A 182 11.49 16.55 10.22
CA VAL A 182 10.36 15.64 9.99
C VAL A 182 10.34 14.61 11.11
N THR A 183 9.57 14.88 12.16
CA THR A 183 9.34 13.91 13.24
C THR A 183 7.92 14.04 13.73
N LEU A 184 7.10 13.03 13.43
CA LEU A 184 5.76 12.92 14.00
C LEU A 184 5.90 12.62 15.50
N SER A 185 5.26 13.39 16.38
CA SER A 185 5.31 13.09 17.81
C SER A 185 4.46 11.86 18.14
N PRO A 186 4.86 11.04 19.13
CA PRO A 186 4.06 9.91 19.59
C PRO A 186 2.62 10.29 19.97
N ASP A 187 2.42 11.46 20.58
CA ASP A 187 1.09 11.98 20.92
C ASP A 187 0.16 12.13 19.71
N VAL A 188 0.70 12.62 18.59
CA VAL A 188 -0.07 12.79 17.35
C VAL A 188 -0.49 11.43 16.80
N VAL A 189 0.40 10.41 16.89
CA VAL A 189 0.08 9.03 16.49
C VAL A 189 -1.05 8.47 17.35
N VAL A 190 -1.01 8.68 18.67
CA VAL A 190 -2.07 8.23 19.58
C VAL A 190 -3.40 8.92 19.24
N GLN A 191 -3.39 10.25 19.10
CA GLN A 191 -4.59 11.02 18.78
C GLN A 191 -5.19 10.58 17.45
N ALA A 192 -4.37 10.41 16.42
CA ALA A 192 -4.80 9.90 15.12
C ALA A 192 -5.34 8.47 15.21
N THR A 193 -4.69 7.60 15.97
CA THR A 193 -5.11 6.21 16.19
C THR A 193 -6.47 6.15 16.87
N ILE A 194 -6.69 6.95 17.91
CA ILE A 194 -7.98 7.04 18.63
C ILE A 194 -9.05 7.62 17.71
N ALA A 195 -8.78 8.75 17.05
CA ALA A 195 -9.72 9.40 16.14
C ALA A 195 -10.15 8.46 15.00
N TYR A 196 -9.18 7.78 14.38
CA TYR A 196 -9.43 6.78 13.34
C TYR A 196 -10.25 5.60 13.87
N SER A 197 -9.98 5.16 15.09
CA SER A 197 -10.70 4.05 15.73
C SER A 197 -12.15 4.41 16.02
N VAL A 198 -12.39 5.61 16.56
CA VAL A 198 -13.75 6.11 16.81
C VAL A 198 -14.52 6.23 15.50
N TYR A 199 -13.91 6.83 14.48
CA TYR A 199 -14.51 6.93 13.14
C TYR A 199 -14.85 5.54 12.58
N THR A 200 -13.90 4.62 12.59
CA THR A 200 -14.07 3.28 12.04
C THR A 200 -15.14 2.49 12.79
N LEU A 201 -15.16 2.54 14.13
CA LEU A 201 -16.18 1.87 14.95
C LEU A 201 -17.57 2.47 14.75
N ALA A 202 -17.68 3.79 14.64
CA ALA A 202 -18.95 4.46 14.32
C ALA A 202 -19.48 4.01 12.96
N MET A 203 -18.63 3.94 11.94
CA MET A 203 -19.03 3.48 10.61
C MET A 203 -19.38 1.99 10.58
N MET A 204 -18.72 1.15 11.39
CA MET A 204 -19.14 -0.24 11.60
C MET A 204 -20.51 -0.34 12.29
N ALA A 205 -20.81 0.53 13.26
CA ALA A 205 -22.12 0.57 13.91
C ALA A 205 -23.23 1.02 12.95
N LEU A 206 -22.92 1.95 12.03
CA LEU A 206 -23.87 2.43 11.02
C LEU A 206 -24.10 1.42 9.90
N PHE A 207 -23.05 0.89 9.27
CA PHE A 207 -23.15 0.10 8.03
C PHE A 207 -22.91 -1.39 8.21
N GLY A 208 -22.55 -1.82 9.42
CA GLY A 208 -22.19 -3.19 9.74
C GLY A 208 -20.70 -3.46 9.56
N VAL A 209 -20.16 -4.35 10.42
CA VAL A 209 -18.74 -4.69 10.48
C VAL A 209 -18.21 -5.17 9.12
N ASP A 210 -18.81 -6.21 8.54
CA ASP A 210 -18.27 -6.80 7.31
C ASP A 210 -18.39 -5.86 6.09
N LYS A 211 -19.46 -5.06 6.02
CA LYS A 211 -19.66 -4.10 4.91
C LYS A 211 -18.68 -2.94 5.00
N TRP A 212 -18.46 -2.36 6.20
CA TRP A 212 -17.48 -1.29 6.37
C TRP A 212 -16.05 -1.76 6.09
N ASN A 213 -15.64 -2.91 6.63
CA ASN A 213 -14.29 -3.43 6.42
C ASN A 213 -13.99 -3.80 4.95
N SER A 214 -15.00 -4.20 4.18
CA SER A 214 -14.82 -4.53 2.76
C SER A 214 -14.88 -3.32 1.82
N ARG A 215 -15.20 -2.13 2.34
CA ARG A 215 -15.47 -0.92 1.55
C ARG A 215 -14.69 0.30 2.03
N GLY A 216 -14.86 0.70 3.28
CA GLY A 216 -14.38 1.98 3.80
C GLY A 216 -13.23 1.92 4.80
N GLU A 217 -13.03 0.80 5.49
CA GLU A 217 -11.89 0.65 6.40
C GLU A 217 -10.60 0.54 5.58
N PHE A 218 -9.69 1.48 5.81
CA PHE A 218 -8.61 1.76 4.88
C PHE A 218 -7.56 0.64 4.89
N PHE A 219 -7.16 0.15 6.07
CA PHE A 219 -6.16 -0.90 6.18
C PHE A 219 -6.68 -2.21 5.56
N SER A 220 -7.91 -2.62 5.87
CA SER A 220 -8.54 -3.81 5.28
C SER A 220 -8.64 -3.73 3.76
N VAL A 221 -8.99 -2.57 3.20
CA VAL A 221 -9.12 -2.38 1.75
C VAL A 221 -7.75 -2.34 1.08
N TYR A 222 -6.77 -1.65 1.67
CA TYR A 222 -5.42 -1.52 1.16
C TYR A 222 -4.67 -2.86 1.19
N PHE A 223 -4.66 -3.57 2.33
CA PHE A 223 -4.06 -4.89 2.42
C PHE A 223 -4.84 -5.92 1.59
N GLY A 224 -6.18 -5.81 1.54
CA GLY A 224 -7.03 -6.62 0.67
C GLY A 224 -6.75 -6.43 -0.82
N MET A 225 -6.28 -5.23 -1.23
CA MET A 225 -5.82 -4.95 -2.59
C MET A 225 -4.62 -5.83 -2.95
N PHE A 226 -3.59 -5.86 -2.10
CA PHE A 226 -2.41 -6.68 -2.34
C PHE A 226 -2.67 -8.18 -2.16
N ALA A 227 -3.53 -8.55 -1.20
CA ALA A 227 -4.01 -9.93 -1.04
C ALA A 227 -4.69 -10.49 -2.30
N SER A 228 -5.23 -9.63 -3.17
CA SER A 228 -5.82 -10.06 -4.44
C SER A 228 -4.81 -10.69 -5.41
N LEU A 229 -3.51 -10.42 -5.24
CA LEU A 229 -2.41 -11.04 -6.00
C LEU A 229 -2.09 -12.46 -5.51
N SER A 230 -2.42 -12.76 -4.24
CA SER A 230 -2.11 -14.01 -3.58
C SER A 230 -2.86 -15.21 -4.19
N PRO A 231 -2.24 -16.42 -4.20
CA PRO A 231 -2.94 -17.64 -4.54
C PRO A 231 -3.89 -18.08 -3.43
N PHE A 232 -3.86 -17.46 -2.24
CA PHE A 232 -4.67 -17.86 -1.10
C PHE A 232 -5.82 -16.89 -0.88
N GLU A 233 -7.02 -17.43 -0.65
CA GLU A 233 -8.19 -16.65 -0.30
C GLU A 233 -9.06 -17.41 0.70
N ASN A 234 -9.66 -16.65 1.61
CA ASN A 234 -10.66 -17.18 2.52
C ASN A 234 -12.06 -16.89 1.95
N VAL A 235 -12.70 -17.91 1.40
CA VAL A 235 -14.05 -17.83 0.84
C VAL A 235 -15.00 -18.53 1.80
N GLU A 236 -15.92 -17.77 2.40
CA GLU A 236 -16.95 -18.28 3.32
C GLU A 236 -16.39 -19.10 4.51
N GLY A 237 -15.25 -18.68 5.06
CA GLY A 237 -14.59 -19.37 6.18
C GLY A 237 -13.83 -20.63 5.76
N LYS A 238 -13.59 -20.81 4.46
CA LYS A 238 -12.76 -21.89 3.91
C LYS A 238 -11.58 -21.26 3.18
N LEU A 239 -10.38 -21.62 3.64
CA LEU A 239 -9.15 -21.30 2.94
C LEU A 239 -9.06 -22.11 1.65
N GLN A 240 -8.98 -21.41 0.53
CA GLN A 240 -8.93 -21.95 -0.82
C GLN A 240 -7.70 -21.42 -1.55
N ARG A 241 -7.21 -22.22 -2.49
CA ARG A 241 -6.13 -21.88 -3.39
C ARG A 241 -6.69 -21.58 -4.78
N ARG A 242 -6.32 -20.43 -5.33
CA ARG A 242 -6.55 -20.00 -6.72
C ARG A 242 -5.20 -19.85 -7.43
N ARG A 243 -5.25 -19.59 -8.74
CA ARG A 243 -4.04 -19.20 -9.50
C ARG A 243 -3.55 -17.85 -9.01
N TRP A 244 -2.24 -17.65 -8.99
CA TRP A 244 -1.64 -16.33 -8.72
C TRP A 244 -2.29 -15.26 -9.59
N LEU A 245 -2.43 -14.04 -9.05
CA LEU A 245 -2.97 -12.86 -9.73
C LEU A 245 -4.46 -12.90 -10.11
N SER A 246 -5.09 -14.07 -10.16
CA SER A 246 -6.50 -14.22 -10.60
C SER A 246 -7.51 -13.51 -9.70
N GLY A 247 -7.18 -13.23 -8.43
CA GLY A 247 -8.05 -12.44 -7.55
C GLY A 247 -8.12 -10.96 -7.93
N ALA A 248 -7.03 -10.41 -8.46
CA ALA A 248 -6.91 -8.98 -8.77
C ALA A 248 -7.92 -8.55 -9.85
N THR A 249 -8.21 -9.43 -10.81
CA THR A 249 -9.10 -9.17 -11.95
C THR A 249 -10.50 -8.72 -11.50
N SER A 250 -11.01 -9.26 -10.39
CA SER A 250 -12.32 -8.94 -9.83
C SER A 250 -12.30 -7.81 -8.79
N TRP A 251 -11.14 -7.54 -8.18
CA TRP A 251 -11.02 -6.58 -7.07
C TRP A 251 -11.39 -5.15 -7.49
N ALA A 252 -11.07 -4.78 -8.73
CA ALA A 252 -11.27 -3.44 -9.28
C ALA A 252 -12.73 -3.10 -9.68
N ALA A 253 -13.67 -4.03 -9.56
CA ALA A 253 -15.06 -3.84 -10.01
C ALA A 253 -15.86 -2.82 -9.18
N VAL A 254 -15.40 -2.49 -7.97
CA VAL A 254 -16.11 -1.62 -7.02
C VAL A 254 -15.74 -0.15 -7.29
N PRO A 255 -16.70 0.80 -7.27
CA PRO A 255 -16.39 2.23 -7.34
C PRO A 255 -15.32 2.62 -6.32
N GLY A 256 -14.42 3.55 -6.68
CA GLY A 256 -13.30 3.95 -5.82
C GLY A 256 -12.09 3.00 -5.81
N SER A 257 -12.18 1.79 -6.37
CA SER A 257 -11.02 0.87 -6.43
C SER A 257 -9.83 1.48 -7.18
N LEU A 258 -10.08 2.14 -8.32
CA LEU A 258 -9.04 2.85 -9.07
C LEU A 258 -8.39 3.95 -8.22
N ALA A 259 -9.18 4.70 -7.43
CA ALA A 259 -8.67 5.77 -6.58
C ALA A 259 -7.73 5.23 -5.50
N VAL A 260 -8.02 4.07 -4.90
CA VAL A 260 -7.13 3.42 -3.92
C VAL A 260 -5.78 3.06 -4.56
N VAL A 261 -5.79 2.41 -5.73
CA VAL A 261 -4.54 1.97 -6.38
C VAL A 261 -3.71 3.16 -6.85
N VAL A 262 -4.36 4.16 -7.46
CA VAL A 262 -3.70 5.39 -7.92
C VAL A 262 -3.17 6.20 -6.74
N ALA A 263 -3.92 6.31 -5.65
CA ALA A 263 -3.44 6.96 -4.44
C ALA A 263 -2.22 6.22 -3.87
N SER A 264 -2.23 4.88 -3.80
CA SER A 264 -1.08 4.09 -3.36
C SER A 264 0.19 4.35 -4.18
N ILE A 265 0.08 4.47 -5.50
CA ILE A 265 1.22 4.79 -6.37
C ILE A 265 1.61 6.25 -6.16
N GLY A 266 0.64 7.16 -6.14
CA GLY A 266 0.86 8.60 -6.05
C GLY A 266 1.50 9.05 -4.74
N VAL A 267 1.08 8.51 -3.60
CA VAL A 267 1.69 8.82 -2.29
C VAL A 267 3.15 8.36 -2.23
N THR A 268 3.45 7.15 -2.71
CA THR A 268 4.82 6.60 -2.76
C THR A 268 5.69 7.39 -3.75
N THR A 269 5.11 7.79 -4.89
CA THR A 269 5.79 8.63 -5.89
C THR A 269 6.13 10.00 -5.32
N PHE A 270 5.21 10.60 -4.56
CA PHE A 270 5.45 11.88 -3.90
C PHE A 270 6.55 11.76 -2.85
N ASP A 271 6.50 10.72 -2.01
CA ASP A 271 7.51 10.49 -0.98
C ASP A 271 8.92 10.32 -1.56
N GLY A 272 9.06 9.56 -2.65
CA GLY A 272 10.34 9.39 -3.34
C GLY A 272 10.82 10.63 -4.10
N ALA A 273 9.94 11.59 -4.39
CA ALA A 273 10.25 12.74 -5.24
C ALA A 273 10.41 14.06 -4.47
N GLN A 274 9.78 14.20 -3.28
CA GLN A 274 9.71 15.46 -2.52
C GLN A 274 11.09 15.99 -2.10
N GLU A 275 12.03 15.12 -1.75
CA GLU A 275 13.40 15.51 -1.37
C GLU A 275 14.35 15.66 -2.58
N GLY A 276 13.88 15.29 -3.77
CA GLY A 276 14.67 15.30 -4.99
C GLY A 276 14.07 16.24 -6.03
N THR A 277 13.36 15.67 -7.00
CA THR A 277 12.92 16.36 -8.21
C THR A 277 11.78 17.34 -7.99
N LEU A 278 10.99 17.14 -6.94
CA LEU A 278 9.91 18.06 -6.55
C LEU A 278 10.37 19.09 -5.52
N LYS A 279 11.59 19.00 -4.98
CA LYS A 279 12.08 19.89 -3.93
C LYS A 279 12.00 21.36 -4.30
N ALA A 280 12.68 21.75 -5.38
CA ALA A 280 12.69 23.15 -5.84
C ALA A 280 11.28 23.73 -6.13
N PRO A 281 10.39 23.03 -6.86
CA PRO A 281 9.05 23.56 -7.09
C PRO A 281 8.15 23.56 -5.83
N ILE A 282 8.38 22.64 -4.88
CA ILE A 282 7.72 22.66 -3.56
C ILE A 282 8.19 23.88 -2.77
N GLU A 283 9.50 24.07 -2.60
CA GLU A 283 10.09 25.20 -1.87
C GLU A 283 9.64 26.54 -2.46
N TRP A 284 9.62 26.66 -3.79
CA TRP A 284 9.08 27.84 -4.47
C TRP A 284 7.63 28.12 -4.05
N LEU A 285 6.76 27.11 -3.98
CA LEU A 285 5.37 27.31 -3.57
C LEU A 285 5.26 27.65 -2.08
N GLN A 286 6.05 26.99 -1.23
CA GLN A 286 6.10 27.27 0.21
C GLN A 286 6.54 28.72 0.48
N GLU A 287 7.56 29.21 -0.24
CA GLU A 287 8.00 30.62 -0.19
C GLU A 287 6.88 31.58 -0.58
N ARG A 288 6.17 31.31 -1.68
CA ARG A 288 5.04 32.16 -2.12
C ARG A 288 3.89 32.19 -1.12
N ILE A 289 3.64 31.09 -0.42
CA ILE A 289 2.64 31.06 0.66
C ILE A 289 3.17 31.84 1.87
N GLY A 290 4.47 31.76 2.18
CA GLY A 290 5.12 32.58 3.18
C GLY A 290 5.03 34.09 2.89
N ASP A 291 5.25 34.50 1.64
CA ASP A 291 5.14 35.90 1.19
C ASP A 291 3.74 36.49 1.41
N LEU A 292 2.70 35.64 1.45
CA LEU A 292 1.32 36.02 1.76
C LEU A 292 1.06 36.22 3.27
N GLY A 293 2.07 36.02 4.12
CA GLY A 293 2.01 36.22 5.57
C GLY A 293 1.63 34.97 6.37
N PHE A 294 1.60 33.78 5.76
CA PHE A 294 1.35 32.54 6.48
C PHE A 294 2.59 32.08 7.27
N ALA A 295 2.35 31.45 8.42
CA ALA A 295 3.42 30.86 9.22
C ALA A 295 4.14 29.73 8.45
N ALA A 296 5.45 29.58 8.68
CA ALA A 296 6.29 28.60 7.97
C ALA A 296 5.71 27.17 7.98
N THR A 297 5.19 26.69 9.12
CA THR A 297 4.56 25.37 9.21
C THR A 297 3.33 25.22 8.31
N ILE A 298 2.53 26.28 8.18
CA ILE A 298 1.35 26.28 7.29
C ILE A 298 1.83 26.28 5.84
N SER A 299 2.84 27.08 5.52
CA SER A 299 3.42 27.16 4.18
C SER A 299 3.97 25.81 3.71
N VAL A 300 4.77 25.14 4.54
CA VAL A 300 5.30 23.79 4.29
C VAL A 300 4.16 22.81 4.04
N ARG A 301 3.24 22.69 5.01
CA ARG A 301 2.13 21.75 4.92
C ARG A 301 1.25 21.99 3.70
N ALA A 302 0.97 23.25 3.36
CA ALA A 302 0.17 23.59 2.20
C ALA A 302 0.88 23.28 0.88
N GLY A 303 2.17 23.63 0.77
CA GLY A 303 3.00 23.31 -0.40
C GLY A 303 3.05 21.81 -0.66
N ASP A 304 3.37 21.03 0.37
CA ASP A 304 3.49 19.57 0.27
C ASP A 304 2.13 18.92 -0.04
N THR A 305 1.05 19.43 0.55
CA THR A 305 -0.31 18.95 0.25
C THR A 305 -0.67 19.18 -1.21
N VAL A 306 -0.36 20.35 -1.76
CA VAL A 306 -0.61 20.65 -3.17
C VAL A 306 0.17 19.69 -4.07
N PHE A 307 1.47 19.49 -3.81
CA PHE A 307 2.30 18.61 -4.62
C PHE A 307 1.97 17.11 -4.46
N LEU A 308 1.49 16.69 -3.29
CA LEU A 308 0.93 15.36 -3.10
C LEU A 308 -0.29 15.13 -4.01
N LEU A 309 -1.25 16.07 -4.00
CA LEU A 309 -2.44 15.99 -4.85
C LEU A 309 -2.10 16.08 -6.34
N VAL A 310 -1.15 16.93 -6.72
CA VAL A 310 -0.63 17.02 -8.09
C VAL A 310 -0.01 15.69 -8.52
N THR A 311 0.79 15.06 -7.66
CA THR A 311 1.42 13.76 -7.95
C THR A 311 0.39 12.66 -8.13
N ILE A 312 -0.61 12.56 -7.23
CA ILE A 312 -1.72 11.61 -7.37
C ILE A 312 -2.51 11.87 -8.67
N GLY A 313 -2.79 13.14 -8.98
CA GLY A 313 -3.45 13.55 -10.21
C GLY A 313 -2.65 13.22 -11.47
N PHE A 314 -1.32 13.35 -11.42
CA PHE A 314 -0.42 13.02 -12.51
C PHE A 314 -0.39 11.52 -12.79
N VAL A 315 -0.30 10.68 -11.75
CA VAL A 315 -0.41 9.22 -11.88
C VAL A 315 -1.77 8.82 -12.45
N ALA A 316 -2.86 9.44 -11.97
CA ALA A 316 -4.19 9.24 -12.53
C ALA A 316 -4.23 9.62 -14.01
N LEU A 317 -3.66 10.76 -14.38
CA LEU A 317 -3.64 11.28 -15.74
C LEU A 317 -2.94 10.32 -16.70
N ILE A 318 -1.74 9.83 -16.37
CA ILE A 318 -1.01 8.86 -17.19
C ILE A 318 -1.89 7.63 -17.47
N TYR A 319 -2.49 7.05 -16.43
CA TYR A 319 -3.37 5.89 -16.57
C TYR A 319 -4.59 6.20 -17.45
N LEU A 320 -5.28 7.32 -17.18
CA LEU A 320 -6.48 7.71 -17.90
C LEU A 320 -6.19 8.05 -19.37
N LEU A 321 -5.03 8.62 -19.69
CA LEU A 321 -4.58 8.84 -21.08
C LEU A 321 -4.35 7.52 -21.81
N GLY A 322 -3.72 6.54 -21.18
CA GLY A 322 -3.59 5.19 -21.74
C GLY A 322 -4.95 4.53 -22.01
N VAL A 323 -5.88 4.63 -21.04
CA VAL A 323 -7.25 4.15 -21.22
C VAL A 323 -7.98 4.89 -22.35
N ARG A 324 -7.78 6.21 -22.46
CA ARG A 324 -8.35 7.01 -23.55
C ARG A 324 -7.77 6.58 -24.90
N GLY A 325 -6.50 6.25 -24.96
CA GLY A 325 -5.87 5.64 -26.14
C GLY A 325 -6.54 4.33 -26.55
N MET A 326 -6.81 3.44 -25.59
CA MET A 326 -7.49 2.16 -25.84
C MET A 326 -8.89 2.33 -26.46
N THR A 327 -9.61 3.41 -26.14
CA THR A 327 -10.93 3.69 -26.74
C THR A 327 -10.88 3.97 -28.25
N ARG A 328 -9.71 4.23 -28.82
CA ARG A 328 -9.52 4.45 -30.27
C ARG A 328 -9.39 3.14 -31.07
N VAL A 329 -9.29 2.00 -30.39
CA VAL A 329 -9.24 0.69 -31.05
C VAL A 329 -10.64 0.26 -31.45
N ALA A 330 -10.78 -0.38 -32.62
CA ALA A 330 -12.06 -0.90 -33.09
C ALA A 330 -12.70 -1.83 -32.03
N SER A 331 -14.02 -1.77 -31.89
CA SER A 331 -14.79 -2.56 -30.92
C SER A 331 -14.43 -2.32 -29.44
N ALA A 332 -13.74 -1.22 -29.12
CA ALA A 332 -13.44 -0.87 -27.74
C ALA A 332 -14.71 -0.55 -26.92
N PRO A 333 -14.84 -1.08 -25.69
CA PRO A 333 -15.85 -0.62 -24.74
C PRO A 333 -15.70 0.88 -24.41
N SER A 334 -16.73 1.44 -23.77
CA SER A 334 -16.70 2.84 -23.33
C SER A 334 -15.55 3.12 -22.34
N PHE A 335 -15.09 4.37 -22.31
CA PHE A 335 -14.03 4.82 -21.40
C PHE A 335 -14.30 4.45 -19.93
N SER A 336 -15.56 4.59 -19.48
CA SER A 336 -15.96 4.27 -18.09
C SER A 336 -15.81 2.79 -17.75
N VAL A 337 -16.04 1.91 -18.73
CA VAL A 337 -15.86 0.46 -18.57
C VAL A 337 -14.37 0.13 -18.54
N LEU A 338 -13.59 0.65 -19.48
CA LEU A 338 -12.15 0.37 -19.58
C LEU A 338 -11.37 0.87 -18.35
N ARG A 339 -11.62 2.09 -17.87
CA ARG A 339 -10.92 2.65 -16.69
C ARG A 339 -11.15 1.84 -15.42
N SER A 340 -12.25 1.09 -15.34
CA SER A 340 -12.57 0.27 -14.17
C SER A 340 -12.01 -1.14 -14.36
N ARG A 341 -12.18 -1.73 -15.55
CA ARG A 341 -11.71 -3.08 -15.86
C ARG A 341 -10.19 -3.22 -15.88
N PHE A 342 -9.45 -2.18 -16.24
CA PHE A 342 -7.98 -2.20 -16.26
C PHE A 342 -7.34 -1.70 -14.96
N ALA A 343 -8.09 -1.24 -13.95
CA ALA A 343 -7.46 -0.66 -12.76
C ALA A 343 -6.62 -1.68 -11.96
N HIS A 344 -6.99 -2.96 -12.02
CA HIS A 344 -6.27 -4.04 -11.34
C HIS A 344 -4.84 -4.25 -11.86
N THR A 345 -4.53 -3.82 -13.09
CA THR A 345 -3.20 -3.95 -13.69
C THR A 345 -2.16 -3.05 -12.99
N LEU A 346 -2.63 -2.05 -12.24
CA LEU A 346 -1.79 -1.16 -11.46
C LEU A 346 -1.42 -1.74 -10.09
N ILE A 347 -2.11 -2.77 -9.59
CA ILE A 347 -1.86 -3.32 -8.24
C ILE A 347 -0.44 -3.88 -8.10
N PRO A 348 0.09 -4.69 -9.05
CA PRO A 348 1.48 -5.15 -8.98
C PRO A 348 2.49 -4.01 -9.06
N ILE A 349 2.17 -2.94 -9.80
CA ILE A 349 3.02 -1.75 -9.91
C ILE A 349 3.06 -1.03 -8.56
N ALA A 350 1.91 -0.84 -7.91
CA ALA A 350 1.84 -0.23 -6.58
C ALA A 350 2.65 -1.03 -5.54
N LEU A 351 2.57 -2.36 -5.58
CA LEU A 351 3.36 -3.24 -4.71
C LEU A 351 4.85 -3.07 -4.98
N ALA A 352 5.24 -3.06 -6.25
CA ALA A 352 6.63 -2.96 -6.63
C ALA A 352 7.23 -1.60 -6.25
N TYR A 353 6.48 -0.52 -6.38
CA TYR A 353 6.88 0.80 -5.91
C TYR A 353 7.07 0.83 -4.39
N LEU A 354 6.12 0.27 -3.64
CA LEU A 354 6.20 0.18 -2.18
C LEU A 354 7.47 -0.57 -1.75
N VAL A 355 7.68 -1.78 -2.29
CA VAL A 355 8.86 -2.59 -1.92
C VAL A 355 10.15 -1.89 -2.37
N ALA A 356 10.21 -1.35 -3.59
CA ALA A 356 11.41 -0.68 -4.07
C ALA A 356 11.77 0.57 -3.25
N HIS A 357 10.79 1.38 -2.83
CA HIS A 357 11.10 2.59 -2.05
C HIS A 357 11.44 2.30 -0.60
N TYR A 358 10.79 1.30 0.02
CA TYR A 358 10.91 1.07 1.46
C TYR A 358 11.70 -0.18 1.85
N PHE A 359 12.35 -0.89 0.92
CA PHE A 359 13.04 -2.15 1.23
C PHE A 359 14.11 -2.01 2.32
N SER A 360 15.04 -1.06 2.19
CA SER A 360 16.13 -0.87 3.17
C SER A 360 15.57 -0.44 4.52
N LEU A 361 14.65 0.54 4.52
CA LEU A 361 13.94 0.97 5.73
C LEU A 361 13.28 -0.20 6.43
N PHE A 362 12.50 -1.01 5.70
CA PHE A 362 11.81 -2.15 6.26
C PHE A 362 12.79 -3.15 6.89
N VAL A 363 13.86 -3.52 6.18
CA VAL A 363 14.84 -4.49 6.72
C VAL A 363 15.50 -3.97 8.00
N PHE A 364 15.92 -2.71 8.04
CA PHE A 364 16.61 -2.15 9.21
C PHE A 364 15.67 -1.84 10.37
N GLN A 365 14.49 -1.31 10.09
CA GLN A 365 13.52 -0.98 11.12
C GLN A 365 12.84 -2.21 11.70
N GLU A 366 12.70 -3.30 10.95
CA GLU A 366 12.21 -4.56 11.51
C GLU A 366 13.27 -5.25 12.40
N GLN A 367 14.57 -5.01 12.19
CA GLN A 367 15.59 -5.39 13.18
C GLN A 367 15.32 -4.66 14.50
N ALA A 368 15.10 -3.35 14.47
CA ALA A 368 14.76 -2.56 15.65
C ALA A 368 13.46 -3.05 16.31
N GLN A 369 12.41 -3.21 15.51
CA GLN A 369 11.08 -3.61 15.95
C GLN A 369 11.12 -4.93 16.70
N PHE A 370 11.72 -5.97 16.12
CA PHE A 370 11.71 -7.31 16.69
C PHE A 370 12.88 -7.61 17.64
N THR A 371 13.76 -6.62 17.90
CA THR A 371 14.82 -6.74 18.92
C THR A 371 14.57 -5.79 20.09
N TYR A 372 15.08 -4.56 20.04
CA TYR A 372 15.08 -3.67 21.21
C TYR A 372 13.74 -3.00 21.46
N LEU A 373 12.95 -2.66 20.42
CA LEU A 373 11.64 -2.03 20.59
C LEU A 373 10.61 -3.00 21.20
N LEU A 374 10.60 -4.26 20.78
CA LEU A 374 9.71 -5.26 21.37
C LEU A 374 10.16 -5.69 22.78
N SER A 375 11.46 -5.65 23.07
CA SER A 375 12.01 -5.95 24.41
C SER A 375 11.81 -4.83 25.42
N ASP A 376 11.83 -3.56 25.00
CA ASP A 376 11.59 -2.38 25.83
C ASP A 376 10.59 -1.42 25.17
N PRO A 377 9.29 -1.79 25.06
CA PRO A 377 8.32 -1.02 24.28
C PRO A 377 8.05 0.39 24.81
N LEU A 378 8.33 0.64 26.09
CA LEU A 378 8.17 1.96 26.72
C LEU A 378 9.49 2.76 26.80
N GLY A 379 10.64 2.15 26.49
CA GLY A 379 11.94 2.79 26.74
C GLY A 379 12.25 2.95 28.23
N SER A 380 11.69 2.09 29.08
CA SER A 380 11.78 2.14 30.55
C SER A 380 13.00 1.41 31.12
N GLY A 381 13.81 0.80 30.25
CA GLY A 381 14.88 -0.13 30.63
C GLY A 381 14.38 -1.57 30.81
N ALA A 382 13.17 -1.90 30.34
CA ALA A 382 12.67 -3.27 30.34
C ALA A 382 13.49 -4.15 29.39
N ASN A 383 13.43 -5.46 29.57
CA ASN A 383 14.13 -6.40 28.69
C ASN A 383 13.35 -7.71 28.55
N LEU A 384 12.15 -7.62 27.98
CA LEU A 384 11.18 -8.73 27.96
C LEU A 384 11.72 -9.99 27.26
N PHE A 385 12.58 -9.84 26.24
CA PHE A 385 13.12 -10.96 25.46
C PHE A 385 14.65 -11.07 25.50
N GLY A 386 15.34 -10.29 26.34
CA GLY A 386 16.80 -10.30 26.41
C GLY A 386 17.51 -9.46 25.35
N THR A 387 16.76 -8.80 24.44
CA THR A 387 17.28 -8.09 23.25
C THR A 387 17.23 -6.56 23.35
N ALA A 388 16.96 -5.98 24.52
CA ALA A 388 16.86 -4.52 24.70
C ALA A 388 18.15 -3.75 24.36
N ASN A 389 19.32 -4.40 24.46
CA ASN A 389 20.63 -3.81 24.14
C ASN A 389 21.10 -4.14 22.71
N SER A 390 20.25 -4.76 21.90
CA SER A 390 20.55 -4.99 20.48
C SER A 390 20.57 -3.67 19.70
N GLY A 391 21.31 -3.64 18.59
CA GLY A 391 21.33 -2.53 17.65
C GLY A 391 20.96 -2.99 16.25
N ILE A 392 20.80 -2.03 15.34
CA ILE A 392 20.62 -2.31 13.91
C ILE A 392 21.96 -2.65 13.28
N ASP A 393 22.05 -3.80 12.63
CA ASP A 393 23.19 -4.16 11.80
C ASP A 393 23.00 -3.61 10.39
N TYR A 394 23.61 -2.45 10.13
CA TYR A 394 23.64 -1.83 8.80
C TYR A 394 24.56 -2.54 7.80
N THR A 395 25.38 -3.51 8.26
CA THR A 395 26.25 -4.29 7.38
C THR A 395 25.55 -5.52 6.80
N LEU A 396 24.34 -5.84 7.29
CA LEU A 396 23.55 -7.00 6.85
C LEU A 396 23.25 -6.98 5.34
N ILE A 397 22.93 -5.81 4.79
CA ILE A 397 22.65 -5.63 3.36
C ILE A 397 23.43 -4.44 2.81
N GLY A 398 24.28 -4.68 1.82
CA GLY A 398 25.04 -3.62 1.15
C GLY A 398 24.18 -2.80 0.17
N PRO A 399 24.62 -1.58 -0.21
CA PRO A 399 23.93 -0.73 -1.18
C PRO A 399 23.64 -1.42 -2.52
N GLU A 400 24.57 -2.25 -2.99
CA GLU A 400 24.42 -3.01 -4.24
C GLU A 400 23.24 -3.98 -4.20
N LEU A 401 23.08 -4.71 -3.09
CA LEU A 401 21.98 -5.64 -2.92
C LEU A 401 20.64 -4.90 -2.85
N VAL A 402 20.59 -3.79 -2.10
CA VAL A 402 19.42 -2.91 -2.05
C VAL A 402 19.04 -2.50 -3.46
N TRP A 403 19.99 -1.97 -4.23
CA TRP A 403 19.75 -1.56 -5.62
C TRP A 403 19.21 -2.71 -6.50
N TYR A 404 19.82 -3.89 -6.46
CA TYR A 404 19.36 -5.03 -7.24
C TYR A 404 17.94 -5.49 -6.87
N VAL A 405 17.60 -5.49 -5.57
CA VAL A 405 16.24 -5.81 -5.10
C VAL A 405 15.24 -4.77 -5.58
N GLN A 406 15.56 -3.48 -5.39
CA GLN A 406 14.68 -2.37 -5.76
C GLN A 406 14.30 -2.45 -7.24
N VAL A 407 15.30 -2.68 -8.10
CA VAL A 407 15.01 -2.84 -9.53
C VAL A 407 14.27 -4.13 -9.79
N GLY A 408 14.81 -5.26 -9.32
CA GLY A 408 14.27 -6.57 -9.69
C GLY A 408 12.78 -6.63 -9.41
N VAL A 409 12.37 -6.08 -8.27
CA VAL A 409 10.98 -5.92 -7.89
C VAL A 409 10.23 -4.92 -8.79
N LEU A 410 10.81 -3.75 -9.11
CA LEU A 410 10.21 -2.78 -10.03
C LEU A 410 9.90 -3.40 -11.41
N VAL A 411 10.87 -4.07 -12.03
CA VAL A 411 10.71 -4.74 -13.33
C VAL A 411 9.68 -5.87 -13.22
N ALA A 412 9.77 -6.72 -12.20
CA ALA A 412 8.82 -7.81 -11.99
C ALA A 412 7.38 -7.30 -11.80
N GLY A 413 7.19 -6.21 -11.06
CA GLY A 413 5.89 -5.56 -10.87
C GLY A 413 5.27 -5.09 -12.19
N HIS A 414 6.05 -4.41 -13.03
CA HIS A 414 5.58 -3.93 -14.32
C HIS A 414 5.28 -5.07 -15.30
N VAL A 415 6.15 -6.09 -15.38
CA VAL A 415 5.88 -7.30 -16.18
C VAL A 415 4.60 -8.00 -15.70
N THR A 416 4.39 -8.09 -14.39
CA THR A 416 3.17 -8.68 -13.81
C THR A 416 1.93 -7.85 -14.15
N GLY A 417 2.04 -6.51 -14.09
CA GLY A 417 0.99 -5.60 -14.55
C GLY A 417 0.66 -5.79 -16.02
N LEU A 418 1.68 -6.01 -16.87
CA LEU A 418 1.53 -6.27 -18.30
C LEU A 418 0.81 -7.61 -18.57
N VAL A 419 1.14 -8.66 -17.81
CA VAL A 419 0.44 -9.95 -17.87
C VAL A 419 -1.06 -9.75 -17.58
N LEU A 420 -1.40 -9.04 -16.50
CA LEU A 420 -2.80 -8.75 -16.15
C LEU A 420 -3.51 -7.92 -17.22
N ALA A 421 -2.83 -6.91 -17.77
CA ALA A 421 -3.38 -6.07 -18.82
C ALA A 421 -3.66 -6.86 -20.11
N HIS A 422 -2.72 -7.72 -20.50
CA HIS A 422 -2.85 -8.56 -21.69
C HIS A 422 -3.96 -9.58 -21.53
N ASP A 423 -4.04 -10.27 -20.38
CA ASP A 423 -5.11 -11.24 -20.08
C ASP A 423 -6.50 -10.58 -20.19
N ARG A 424 -6.64 -9.38 -19.59
CA ARG A 424 -7.88 -8.58 -19.67
C ARG A 424 -8.21 -8.14 -21.09
N ALA A 425 -7.21 -7.77 -21.89
CA ALA A 425 -7.42 -7.33 -23.27
C ALA A 425 -7.90 -8.47 -24.17
N VAL A 426 -7.33 -9.67 -24.02
CA VAL A 426 -7.76 -10.86 -24.77
C VAL A 426 -9.19 -11.28 -24.38
N LEU A 427 -9.66 -10.98 -23.17
CA LEU A 427 -11.07 -11.15 -22.80
C LEU A 427 -11.99 -10.14 -23.52
N ILE A 428 -11.57 -8.89 -23.65
CA ILE A 428 -12.41 -7.80 -24.18
C ILE A 428 -12.47 -7.81 -25.72
N TRP A 429 -11.34 -8.03 -26.38
CA TRP A 429 -11.26 -8.07 -27.84
C TRP A 429 -11.16 -9.51 -28.33
N SER A 430 -12.17 -9.96 -29.08
CA SER A 430 -12.20 -11.29 -29.69
C SER A 430 -11.14 -11.49 -30.79
N ASP A 431 -10.79 -10.42 -31.52
CA ASP A 431 -9.66 -10.43 -32.43
C ASP A 431 -8.36 -10.12 -31.68
N TYR A 432 -7.47 -11.11 -31.68
CA TYR A 432 -6.13 -11.04 -31.11
C TYR A 432 -5.29 -9.84 -31.62
N ARG A 433 -5.43 -9.43 -32.89
CA ARG A 433 -4.69 -8.28 -33.43
C ARG A 433 -5.19 -6.97 -32.83
N LEU A 434 -6.49 -6.87 -32.56
CA LEU A 434 -7.08 -5.71 -31.89
C LEU A 434 -6.70 -5.68 -30.40
N ALA A 435 -6.69 -6.85 -29.74
CA ALA A 435 -6.19 -6.97 -28.38
C ALA A 435 -4.75 -6.45 -28.27
N ALA A 436 -3.84 -6.92 -29.13
CA ALA A 436 -2.44 -6.45 -29.16
C ALA A 436 -2.32 -4.94 -29.43
N ARG A 437 -3.11 -4.39 -30.37
CA ARG A 437 -3.13 -2.94 -30.64
C ARG A 437 -3.60 -2.12 -29.44
N SER A 438 -4.58 -2.61 -28.67
CA SER A 438 -5.00 -1.94 -27.44
C SER A 438 -3.86 -1.88 -26.41
N GLN A 439 -3.04 -2.92 -26.38
CA GLN A 439 -1.94 -3.03 -25.41
C GLN A 439 -0.77 -2.09 -25.71
N TYR A 440 -0.61 -1.55 -26.92
CA TYR A 440 0.40 -0.51 -27.17
C TYR A 440 0.21 0.71 -26.27
N TRP A 441 -1.03 1.10 -26.01
CA TRP A 441 -1.33 2.22 -25.11
C TRP A 441 -0.97 1.89 -23.65
N MET A 442 -1.21 0.65 -23.22
CA MET A 442 -0.83 0.21 -21.88
C MET A 442 0.68 0.03 -21.74
N LEU A 443 1.36 -0.43 -22.79
CA LEU A 443 2.83 -0.50 -22.84
C LEU A 443 3.45 0.89 -22.68
N VAL A 444 2.92 1.90 -23.38
CA VAL A 444 3.38 3.30 -23.21
C VAL A 444 3.18 3.76 -21.77
N VAL A 445 2.01 3.51 -21.16
CA VAL A 445 1.77 3.82 -19.75
C VAL A 445 2.78 3.13 -18.83
N MET A 446 3.05 1.85 -19.06
CA MET A 446 4.01 1.08 -18.26
C MET A 446 5.45 1.56 -18.45
N LEU A 447 5.84 1.96 -19.66
CA LEU A 447 7.14 2.57 -19.91
C LEU A 447 7.26 3.92 -19.22
N CYS A 448 6.21 4.75 -19.23
CA CYS A 448 6.19 6.01 -18.48
C CYS A 448 6.36 5.78 -16.97
N PHE A 449 5.61 4.83 -16.38
CA PHE A 449 5.78 4.50 -14.97
C PHE A 449 7.15 3.89 -14.67
N THR A 450 7.64 2.95 -15.47
CA THR A 450 8.96 2.35 -15.25
C THR A 450 10.07 3.39 -15.31
N SER A 451 10.04 4.28 -16.31
CA SER A 451 11.00 5.38 -16.43
C SER A 451 10.90 6.34 -15.24
N LEU A 452 9.70 6.67 -14.80
CA LEU A 452 9.48 7.50 -13.60
C LEU A 452 10.04 6.81 -12.35
N GLY A 453 9.74 5.54 -12.14
CA GLY A 453 10.21 4.77 -10.98
C GLY A 453 11.73 4.63 -10.95
N LEU A 454 12.36 4.31 -12.07
CA LEU A 454 13.83 4.25 -12.18
C LEU A 454 14.49 5.61 -11.99
N PHE A 455 13.86 6.67 -12.49
CA PHE A 455 14.34 8.03 -12.29
C PHE A 455 14.31 8.44 -10.82
N LEU A 456 13.18 8.22 -10.13
CA LEU A 456 13.07 8.48 -8.69
C LEU A 456 14.08 7.66 -7.89
N LEU A 457 14.27 6.38 -8.26
CA LEU A 457 15.27 5.52 -7.62
C LEU A 457 16.71 6.03 -7.83
N SER A 458 17.01 6.54 -9.02
CA SER A 458 18.32 7.13 -9.32
C SER A 458 18.56 8.40 -8.51
N VAL A 459 17.52 9.23 -8.31
CA VAL A 459 17.63 10.46 -7.52
C VAL A 459 17.73 10.14 -6.03
N ALA A 460 16.99 9.14 -5.55
CA ALA A 460 17.04 8.72 -4.15
C ALA A 460 18.36 8.08 -3.74
N ASN A 461 19.11 7.49 -4.68
CA ASN A 461 20.39 6.82 -4.40
C ASN A 461 21.63 7.69 -4.68
N GLN A 462 21.45 8.94 -5.12
CA GLN A 462 22.51 9.96 -5.22
C GLN A 462 22.59 10.77 -3.92
#